data_AF-A0A6M0EMN6-F1
#
_entry.id   AF-A0A6M0EMN6-F1
#
_cell.length_a   1.000
_cell.length_b   1.000
_cell.length_c   1.000
_cell.angle_alpha   90.00
_cell.angle_beta   90.00
_cell.angle_gamma   90.00
#
_symmetry.space_group_name_H-M   'P 1'
#
loop_
_entity.id
_entity.type
_entity.pdbx_description
1 polymer ?
#
loop_
_entity_poly.entity_id
_entity_poly.type
_entity_poly.pdbx_seq_one_letter_code
_entity_poly.pdbx_strand_id
1 'polypeptide(L)'
;MYRHLKSGFKQPFYGIAKPELLPAVNNLVEQANRLSKSEKKADVEVALINYRAAINLTNLLKEQVESKPKGLDETFGLAEKGLIQLIKNKRLPKLEEELKAEKFGKKVSDKITDFENQFTEGALRTTYAILRRELGAKADLYDSGRIETKKEADRMPCKTLIAIQNLWREQTGCDWYSKSDNNIYIDLNCKALSGETLTAKIFNFPFDAAIDRLKFCGCVPKELKF
;
A
#
# COMPACT_ATOMS: atom_id res chain seq x y z
N MET A 1 -13.72 -27.26 38.79
CA MET A 1 -12.56 -26.39 39.08
C MET A 1 -11.87 -26.05 37.78
N TYR A 2 -12.20 -24.89 37.19
CA TYR A 2 -11.55 -24.40 35.97
C TYR A 2 -10.23 -23.70 36.34
N ARG A 3 -9.11 -24.20 35.83
CA ARG A 3 -7.82 -23.50 35.85
C ARG A 3 -7.78 -22.51 34.69
N HIS A 4 -7.81 -21.22 35.01
CA HIS A 4 -7.51 -20.14 34.07
C HIS A 4 -6.04 -20.21 33.66
N LEU A 5 -5.78 -20.65 32.43
CA LEU A 5 -4.54 -20.33 31.72
C LEU A 5 -4.66 -18.90 31.20
N LYS A 6 -4.03 -17.94 31.89
CA LYS A 6 -3.78 -16.61 31.35
C LYS A 6 -2.77 -16.76 30.21
N SER A 7 -3.25 -16.73 28.97
CA SER A 7 -2.39 -16.55 27.80
C SER A 7 -1.80 -15.15 27.86
N GLY A 8 -0.51 -15.07 28.20
CA GLY A 8 0.27 -13.86 28.05
C GLY A 8 0.50 -13.60 26.56
N PHE A 9 -0.48 -12.97 25.90
CA PHE A 9 -0.21 -12.23 24.67
C PHE A 9 0.78 -11.12 25.03
N LYS A 10 2.07 -11.33 24.72
CA LYS A 10 3.04 -10.25 24.70
C LYS A 10 2.62 -9.29 23.60
N GLN A 11 1.90 -8.23 23.98
CA GLN A 11 1.80 -7.03 23.17
C GLN A 11 3.22 -6.60 22.78
N PRO A 12 3.50 -6.27 21.52
CA PRO A 12 4.78 -5.69 21.17
C PRO A 12 4.94 -4.40 21.99
N PHE A 13 6.06 -4.26 22.69
CA PHE A 13 6.45 -3.04 23.38
C PHE A 13 6.47 -1.89 22.36
N TYR A 14 5.39 -1.13 22.29
CA TYR A 14 5.41 0.19 21.66
C TYR A 14 6.08 1.12 22.67
N GLY A 15 7.34 1.46 22.43
CA GLY A 15 7.99 2.53 23.19
C GLY A 15 7.13 3.79 23.14
N ILE A 16 7.04 4.48 24.29
CA ILE A 16 6.35 5.77 24.39
C ILE A 16 7.04 6.75 23.44
N ALA A 17 6.34 7.25 22.43
CA ALA A 17 6.88 8.26 21.53
C ALA A 17 7.02 9.59 22.29
N LYS A 18 8.16 10.26 22.10
CA LYS A 18 8.44 11.56 22.71
C LYS A 18 8.77 12.61 21.65
N PRO A 19 8.48 13.90 21.88
CA PRO A 19 8.79 15.00 20.95
C PRO A 19 10.20 14.98 20.36
N GLU A 20 11.19 14.54 21.14
CA GLU A 20 12.62 14.49 20.80
C GLU A 20 12.94 13.47 19.70
N LEU A 21 11.97 12.66 19.26
CA LEU A 21 12.13 11.79 18.10
C LEU A 21 12.07 12.54 16.78
N LEU A 22 11.45 13.73 16.70
CA LEU A 22 11.27 14.45 15.42
C LEU A 22 12.60 14.70 14.67
N PRO A 23 13.72 15.12 15.31
CA PRO A 23 15.01 15.23 14.63
C PRO A 23 15.50 13.92 14.00
N ALA A 24 15.29 12.77 14.66
CA ALA A 24 15.63 11.47 14.10
C ALA A 24 14.76 11.13 12.88
N VAL A 25 13.47 11.49 12.93
CA VAL A 25 12.56 11.35 11.79
C VAL A 25 12.99 12.23 10.61
N ASN A 26 13.41 13.46 10.85
CA ASN A 26 13.92 14.36 9.81
C ASN A 26 15.17 13.77 9.14
N ASN A 27 16.10 13.20 9.91
CA ASN A 27 17.28 12.52 9.38
C ASN A 27 16.90 11.33 8.48
N LEU A 28 15.87 10.54 8.82
CA LEU A 28 15.38 9.48 7.93
C LEU A 28 14.91 10.03 6.58
N VAL A 29 14.16 11.15 6.59
CA VAL A 29 13.69 11.81 5.37
C VAL A 29 14.86 12.35 4.53
N GLU A 30 15.84 12.99 5.16
CA GLU A 30 17.06 13.49 4.48
C GLU A 30 17.86 12.35 3.83
N GLN A 31 18.08 11.25 4.56
CA GLN A 31 18.75 10.08 4.02
C GLN A 31 17.96 9.45 2.87
N ALA A 32 16.65 9.33 3.00
CA ALA A 32 15.78 8.82 1.94
C ALA A 32 15.85 9.69 0.68
N ASN A 33 15.78 11.02 0.84
CA ASN A 33 15.92 11.97 -0.25
C ASN A 33 17.24 11.81 -0.99
N ARG A 34 18.35 11.64 -0.27
CA ARG A 34 19.68 11.40 -0.87
C ARG A 34 19.73 10.09 -1.63
N LEU A 35 19.32 8.99 -1.00
CA LEU A 35 19.41 7.63 -1.55
C LEU A 35 18.44 7.40 -2.71
N SER A 36 17.28 8.08 -2.72
CA SER A 36 16.26 7.97 -3.77
C SER A 36 16.75 8.38 -5.17
N LYS A 37 17.85 9.13 -5.24
CA LYS A 37 18.49 9.59 -6.49
C LYS A 37 19.51 8.58 -7.04
N SER A 38 19.81 7.52 -6.29
CA SER A 38 20.77 6.50 -6.70
C SER A 38 20.16 5.56 -7.75
N GLU A 39 21.02 5.07 -8.65
CA GLU A 39 20.67 3.98 -9.56
C GLU A 39 20.93 2.58 -8.95
N LYS A 40 21.59 2.52 -7.78
CA LYS A 40 21.81 1.25 -7.09
C LYS A 40 20.52 0.78 -6.45
N LYS A 41 20.09 -0.44 -6.79
CA LYS A 41 18.90 -1.08 -6.21
C LYS A 41 18.90 -1.05 -4.67
N ALA A 42 20.03 -1.37 -4.04
CA ALA A 42 20.15 -1.38 -2.58
C ALA A 42 19.84 -0.01 -1.96
N ASP A 43 20.32 1.08 -2.55
CA ASP A 43 20.06 2.44 -2.05
C ASP A 43 18.57 2.80 -2.17
N VAL A 44 17.93 2.40 -3.28
CA VAL A 44 16.49 2.59 -3.50
C VAL A 44 15.66 1.83 -2.44
N GLU A 45 16.05 0.61 -2.09
CA GLU A 45 15.36 -0.14 -1.02
C GLU A 45 15.50 0.56 0.34
N VAL A 46 16.71 1.04 0.67
CA VAL A 46 16.92 1.79 1.92
C VAL A 46 16.13 3.10 1.93
N ALA A 47 16.02 3.79 0.79
CA ALA A 47 15.19 4.99 0.68
C ALA A 47 13.70 4.70 0.96
N LEU A 48 13.17 3.60 0.41
CA LEU A 48 11.79 3.16 0.68
C LEU A 48 11.59 2.87 2.18
N ILE A 49 12.51 2.13 2.79
CA ILE A 49 12.48 1.82 4.23
C ILE A 49 12.45 3.11 5.05
N ASN A 50 13.34 4.06 4.76
CA ASN A 50 13.45 5.30 5.49
C ASN A 50 12.20 6.19 5.36
N TYR A 51 11.62 6.33 4.16
CA TYR A 51 10.36 7.07 4.00
C TYR A 51 9.22 6.41 4.80
N ARG A 52 9.07 5.09 4.72
CA ARG A 52 8.03 4.36 5.47
C ARG A 52 8.23 4.48 6.98
N ALA A 53 9.47 4.41 7.45
CA ALA A 53 9.81 4.59 8.86
C ALA A 53 9.47 6.01 9.32
N ALA A 54 9.77 7.03 8.51
CA ALA A 54 9.43 8.42 8.84
C ALA A 54 7.92 8.65 8.91
N ILE A 55 7.14 8.11 7.97
CA ILE A 55 5.67 8.11 8.00
C ILE A 55 5.14 7.44 9.29
N ASN A 56 5.71 6.29 9.65
CA ASN A 56 5.28 5.56 10.84
C ASN A 56 5.54 6.34 12.12
N LEU A 57 6.74 6.88 12.26
CA LEU A 57 7.15 7.61 13.46
C LEU A 57 6.40 8.93 13.58
N THR A 58 6.15 9.63 12.46
CA THR A 58 5.32 10.84 12.49
C THR A 58 3.88 10.54 12.89
N ASN A 59 3.26 9.46 12.39
CA ASN A 59 1.93 9.04 12.83
C ASN A 59 1.91 8.66 14.32
N LEU A 60 2.93 7.93 14.79
CA LEU A 60 3.06 7.57 16.20
C LEU A 60 3.15 8.80 17.10
N LEU A 61 3.93 9.81 16.69
CA LEU A 61 4.03 11.10 17.40
C LEU A 61 2.69 11.84 17.42
N LYS A 62 1.93 11.81 16.32
CA LYS A 62 0.58 12.41 16.26
C LYS A 62 -0.41 11.73 17.21
N GLU A 63 -0.29 10.41 17.38
CA GLU A 63 -1.18 9.59 18.20
C GLU A 63 -0.87 9.70 19.69
N GLN A 64 0.40 9.77 20.07
CA GLN A 64 0.83 9.60 21.47
C GLN A 64 1.28 10.88 22.17
N VAL A 65 1.57 11.96 21.44
CA VAL A 65 2.08 13.21 22.02
C VAL A 65 0.99 14.27 22.03
N GLU A 66 0.61 14.75 23.22
CA GLU A 66 -0.40 15.79 23.38
C GLU A 66 0.00 17.11 22.71
N SER A 67 1.26 17.53 22.89
CA SER A 67 1.82 18.72 22.26
C SER A 67 2.59 18.34 21.00
N LYS A 68 1.93 18.47 19.85
CA LYS A 68 2.52 18.14 18.54
C LYS A 68 3.77 19.00 18.28
N PRO A 69 4.95 18.39 18.07
CA PRO A 69 6.15 19.13 17.71
C PRO A 69 5.95 19.97 16.44
N LYS A 70 6.46 21.19 16.44
CA LYS A 70 6.43 22.07 15.26
C LYS A 70 7.15 21.39 14.09
N GLY A 71 6.52 21.36 12.91
CA GLY A 71 7.06 20.72 11.71
C GLY A 71 6.68 19.25 11.52
N LEU A 72 5.97 18.61 12.46
CA LEU A 72 5.58 17.20 12.35
C LEU A 72 4.77 16.88 11.08
N ASP A 73 3.81 17.73 10.74
CA ASP A 73 2.99 17.57 9.53
C ASP A 73 3.78 17.80 8.24
N GLU A 74 4.74 18.73 8.27
CA GLU A 74 5.65 18.99 7.16
C GLU A 74 6.54 17.77 6.91
N THR A 75 7.17 17.22 7.95
CA THR A 75 8.00 16.01 7.86
C THR A 75 7.21 14.82 7.33
N PHE A 76 5.96 14.62 7.81
CA PHE A 76 5.07 13.59 7.26
C PHE A 76 4.83 13.83 5.76
N GLY A 77 4.47 15.05 5.37
CA GLY A 77 4.18 15.41 3.98
C GLY A 77 5.37 15.23 3.05
N LEU A 78 6.59 15.58 3.51
CA LEU A 78 7.83 15.34 2.78
C LEU A 78 8.11 13.85 2.60
N ALA A 79 7.95 13.06 3.67
CA ALA A 79 8.16 11.62 3.62
C ALA A 79 7.17 10.92 2.67
N GLU A 80 5.88 11.26 2.75
CA GLU A 80 4.84 10.70 1.87
C GLU A 80 5.07 11.11 0.41
N LYS A 81 5.36 12.38 0.15
CA LYS A 81 5.68 12.87 -1.20
C LYS A 81 6.90 12.15 -1.78
N GLY A 82 7.94 11.96 -0.98
CA GLY A 82 9.15 11.23 -1.36
C GLY A 82 8.87 9.76 -1.69
N LEU A 83 8.09 9.07 -0.85
CA LEU A 83 7.66 7.69 -1.08
C LEU A 83 6.88 7.55 -2.40
N ILE A 84 5.89 8.42 -2.62
CA ILE A 84 5.07 8.44 -3.84
C ILE A 84 5.96 8.63 -5.06
N GLN A 85 6.87 9.60 -5.03
CA GLN A 85 7.75 9.90 -6.16
C GLN A 85 8.71 8.74 -6.46
N LEU A 86 9.23 8.08 -5.41
CA LEU A 86 10.13 6.94 -5.57
C LEU A 86 9.40 5.73 -6.18
N ILE A 87 8.19 5.42 -5.69
CA ILE A 87 7.34 4.38 -6.29
C ILE A 87 7.04 4.72 -7.76
N LYS A 88 6.65 5.97 -8.03
CA LYS A 88 6.35 6.44 -9.39
C LYS A 88 7.53 6.26 -10.34
N ASN A 89 8.74 6.60 -9.91
CA ASN A 89 9.90 6.62 -10.80
C ASN A 89 10.59 5.26 -10.93
N LYS A 90 10.57 4.43 -9.88
CA LYS A 90 11.37 3.20 -9.82
C LYS A 90 10.55 1.92 -9.82
N ARG A 91 9.22 1.98 -9.65
CA ARG A 91 8.35 0.80 -9.54
C ARG A 91 7.23 0.76 -10.57
N LEU A 92 6.50 1.86 -10.73
CA LEU A 92 5.42 1.93 -11.73
C LEU A 92 5.87 1.69 -13.18
N PRO A 93 7.10 2.02 -13.63
CA PRO A 93 7.51 1.73 -14.99
C PRO A 93 7.49 0.23 -15.32
N LYS A 94 7.77 -0.64 -14.33
CA LYS A 94 7.68 -2.09 -14.56
C LYS A 94 6.23 -2.54 -14.74
N LEU A 95 5.31 -2.01 -13.92
CA LEU A 95 3.88 -2.29 -14.08
C LEU A 95 3.39 -1.84 -15.45
N GLU A 96 3.77 -0.65 -15.89
CA GLU A 96 3.42 -0.12 -17.21
C GLU A 96 3.97 -0.99 -18.35
N GLU A 97 5.23 -1.42 -18.26
CA GLU A 97 5.86 -2.35 -19.22
C GLU A 97 5.09 -3.68 -19.30
N GLU A 98 4.75 -4.26 -18.15
CA GLU A 98 4.00 -5.52 -18.07
C GLU A 98 2.60 -5.40 -18.66
N LEU A 99 1.90 -4.30 -18.37
CA LEU A 99 0.57 -4.04 -18.92
C LEU A 99 0.59 -3.84 -20.44
N LYS A 100 1.55 -3.07 -20.96
CA LYS A 100 1.74 -2.87 -22.41
C LYS A 100 2.08 -4.15 -23.14
N ALA A 101 2.81 -5.06 -22.49
CA ALA A 101 3.17 -6.36 -23.03
C ALA A 101 2.09 -7.43 -22.81
N GLU A 102 0.91 -7.05 -22.31
CA GLU A 102 -0.19 -7.96 -21.95
C GLU A 102 0.21 -9.08 -20.97
N LYS A 103 1.27 -8.85 -20.18
CA LYS A 103 1.76 -9.76 -19.14
C LYS A 103 0.98 -9.51 -17.86
N PHE A 104 -0.32 -9.81 -17.85
CA PHE A 104 -1.18 -9.53 -16.69
C PHE A 104 -0.87 -10.42 -15.49
N GLY A 105 -0.41 -11.64 -15.75
CA GLY A 105 -0.29 -12.69 -14.74
C GLY A 105 -1.65 -13.28 -14.35
N LYS A 106 -1.64 -14.35 -13.56
CA LYS A 106 -2.85 -15.03 -13.07
C LYS A 106 -2.66 -15.43 -11.62
N LYS A 107 -3.76 -15.50 -10.86
CA LYS A 107 -3.77 -16.07 -9.51
C LYS A 107 -3.57 -17.59 -9.63
N VAL A 108 -2.61 -18.13 -8.89
CA VAL A 108 -2.22 -19.56 -8.91
C VAL A 108 -2.30 -20.22 -7.53
N SER A 109 -2.54 -19.44 -6.49
CA SER A 109 -2.74 -19.92 -5.13
C SER A 109 -3.79 -19.07 -4.44
N ASP A 110 -4.67 -19.71 -3.68
CA ASP A 110 -5.60 -19.03 -2.76
C ASP A 110 -5.01 -18.87 -1.36
N LYS A 111 -3.80 -19.39 -1.13
CA LYS A 111 -3.12 -19.25 0.14
C LYS A 111 -2.59 -17.82 0.26
N ILE A 112 -3.30 -17.05 1.07
CA ILE A 112 -3.08 -15.63 1.30
C ILE A 112 -1.63 -15.30 1.73
N THR A 113 -1.00 -16.20 2.49
CA THR A 113 0.39 -16.06 2.97
C THR A 113 1.45 -16.34 1.90
N ASP A 114 1.05 -16.72 0.69
CA ASP A 114 2.00 -16.80 -0.44
C ASP A 114 2.33 -15.40 -0.99
N PHE A 115 1.64 -14.37 -0.48
CA PHE A 115 1.86 -12.97 -0.81
C PHE A 115 1.89 -12.72 -2.32
N GLU A 116 2.91 -12.05 -2.86
CA GLU A 116 3.03 -11.82 -4.29
C GLU A 116 3.14 -13.12 -5.10
N ASN A 117 3.59 -14.22 -4.50
CA ASN A 117 3.73 -15.52 -5.17
C ASN A 117 2.38 -16.22 -5.37
N GLN A 118 1.29 -15.67 -4.83
CA GLN A 118 -0.06 -16.11 -5.20
C GLN A 118 -0.42 -15.77 -6.66
N PHE A 119 0.41 -14.96 -7.34
CA PHE A 119 0.30 -14.63 -8.75
C PHE A 119 1.51 -15.15 -9.53
N THR A 120 1.30 -15.55 -10.79
CA THR A 120 2.41 -15.68 -11.75
C THR A 120 3.08 -14.33 -11.99
N GLU A 121 4.27 -14.35 -12.58
CA GLU A 121 4.93 -13.12 -13.06
C GLU A 121 4.00 -12.29 -13.96
N GLY A 122 4.00 -10.97 -13.76
CA GLY A 122 3.14 -10.02 -14.47
C GLY A 122 2.54 -8.92 -13.60
N ALA A 123 1.69 -8.12 -14.23
CA ALA A 123 1.13 -6.88 -13.69
C ALA A 123 0.38 -7.06 -12.37
N LEU A 124 -0.34 -8.18 -12.17
CA LEU A 124 -1.01 -8.48 -10.89
C LEU A 124 -0.01 -8.65 -9.74
N ARG A 125 1.04 -9.43 -9.96
CA ARG A 125 2.11 -9.64 -8.98
C ARG A 125 2.81 -8.33 -8.63
N THR A 126 3.12 -7.52 -9.64
CA THR A 126 3.75 -6.20 -9.46
C THR A 126 2.83 -5.23 -8.73
N THR A 127 1.54 -5.16 -9.09
CA THR A 127 0.54 -4.33 -8.42
C THR A 127 0.44 -4.69 -6.93
N TYR A 128 0.33 -5.99 -6.64
CA TYR A 128 0.31 -6.50 -5.27
C TYR A 128 1.57 -6.11 -4.50
N ALA A 129 2.75 -6.33 -5.08
CA ALA A 129 4.03 -6.04 -4.44
C ALA A 129 4.22 -4.53 -4.16
N ILE A 130 3.81 -3.66 -5.09
CA ILE A 130 3.86 -2.20 -4.92
C ILE A 130 2.97 -1.75 -3.77
N LEU A 131 1.76 -2.29 -3.63
CA LEU A 131 0.86 -1.84 -2.57
C LEU A 131 1.22 -2.45 -1.22
N ARG A 132 1.48 -3.75 -1.18
CA ARG A 132 1.41 -4.50 0.08
C ARG A 132 2.76 -4.86 0.63
N ARG A 133 3.80 -4.94 -0.20
CA ARG A 133 5.08 -5.54 0.16
C ARG A 133 6.23 -4.53 0.11
N GLU A 134 7.43 -5.05 0.32
CA GLU A 134 8.67 -4.27 0.38
C GLU A 134 9.00 -3.50 -0.90
N LEU A 135 8.36 -3.85 -2.02
CA LEU A 135 8.61 -3.18 -3.29
C LEU A 135 8.07 -1.74 -3.33
N GLY A 136 7.03 -1.38 -2.54
CA GLY A 136 6.38 -0.07 -2.64
C GLY A 136 5.90 0.56 -1.33
N ALA A 137 4.64 0.39 -0.92
CA ALA A 137 4.08 1.04 0.27
C ALA A 137 4.22 0.20 1.55
N LYS A 138 4.43 -1.12 1.43
CA LYS A 138 4.40 -2.08 2.55
C LYS A 138 3.16 -1.88 3.42
N ALA A 139 1.98 -1.92 2.78
CA ALA A 139 0.72 -1.71 3.45
C ALA A 139 0.32 -2.89 4.37
N ASP A 140 0.71 -4.11 4.02
CA ASP A 140 0.56 -5.30 4.87
C ASP A 140 1.62 -5.27 5.97
N LEU A 141 1.33 -4.51 7.04
CA LEU A 141 2.28 -4.19 8.09
C LEU A 141 2.66 -5.42 8.91
N TYR A 142 1.72 -6.36 9.02
CA TYR A 142 1.83 -7.55 9.84
C TYR A 142 2.17 -8.81 9.04
N ASP A 143 2.45 -8.68 7.74
CA ASP A 143 2.73 -9.81 6.85
C ASP A 143 1.63 -10.90 6.94
N SER A 144 0.38 -10.47 7.03
CA SER A 144 -0.80 -11.35 7.14
C SER A 144 -1.30 -11.82 5.78
N GLY A 145 -0.94 -11.12 4.71
CA GLY A 145 -1.51 -11.30 3.39
C GLY A 145 -2.91 -10.67 3.26
N ARG A 146 -3.37 -9.90 4.26
CA ARG A 146 -4.54 -9.00 4.16
C ARG A 146 -4.20 -7.53 4.49
N ILE A 147 -5.18 -6.66 4.31
CA ILE A 147 -5.17 -5.26 4.78
C ILE A 147 -6.38 -5.17 5.71
N GLU A 148 -6.19 -5.48 6.99
CA GLU A 148 -7.30 -5.70 7.94
C GLU A 148 -7.62 -4.44 8.74
N THR A 149 -6.69 -3.50 8.82
CA THR A 149 -6.83 -2.32 9.67
C THR A 149 -6.76 -1.02 8.86
N LYS A 150 -7.43 0.02 9.38
CA LYS A 150 -7.27 1.39 8.86
C LYS A 150 -5.80 1.82 8.84
N LYS A 151 -5.02 1.41 9.85
CA LYS A 151 -3.58 1.70 9.95
C LYS A 151 -2.79 1.09 8.79
N GLU A 152 -3.11 -0.12 8.36
CA GLU A 152 -2.51 -0.74 7.17
C GLU A 152 -2.98 -0.05 5.89
N ALA A 153 -4.29 0.19 5.78
CA ALA A 153 -4.88 0.80 4.59
C ALA A 153 -4.35 2.22 4.33
N ASP A 154 -4.20 3.04 5.37
CA ASP A 154 -3.66 4.39 5.27
C ASP A 154 -2.20 4.45 4.78
N ARG A 155 -1.47 3.33 4.84
CA ARG A 155 -0.11 3.23 4.27
C ARG A 155 -0.13 3.27 2.74
N MET A 156 -1.26 2.95 2.10
CA MET A 156 -1.40 3.04 0.64
C MET A 156 -1.62 4.51 0.24
N PRO A 157 -0.64 5.20 -0.37
CA PRO A 157 -0.79 6.61 -0.68
C PRO A 157 -1.81 6.80 -1.81
N CYS A 158 -2.72 7.76 -1.67
CA CYS A 158 -3.79 7.95 -2.67
C CYS A 158 -3.25 8.19 -4.09
N LYS A 159 -2.18 8.98 -4.22
CA LYS A 159 -1.55 9.22 -5.53
C LYS A 159 -1.00 7.93 -6.17
N THR A 160 -0.55 6.97 -5.36
CA THR A 160 -0.09 5.66 -5.86
C THR A 160 -1.28 4.80 -6.30
N LEU A 161 -2.37 4.76 -5.53
CA LEU A 161 -3.58 4.02 -5.89
C LEU A 161 -4.21 4.54 -7.19
N ILE A 162 -4.28 5.87 -7.35
CA ILE A 162 -4.76 6.54 -8.56
C ILE A 162 -3.85 6.24 -9.75
N ALA A 163 -2.52 6.28 -9.56
CA ALA A 163 -1.59 6.00 -10.65
C ALA A 163 -1.69 4.53 -11.13
N ILE A 164 -1.84 3.57 -10.21
CA ILE A 164 -2.06 2.16 -10.55
C ILE A 164 -3.40 2.02 -11.30
N GLN A 165 -4.46 2.66 -10.82
CA GLN A 165 -5.77 2.64 -11.48
C GLN A 165 -5.67 3.12 -12.93
N ASN A 166 -5.04 4.27 -13.14
CA ASN A 166 -4.91 4.86 -14.47
C ASN A 166 -4.10 3.95 -15.41
N LEU A 167 -3.00 3.36 -14.94
CA LEU A 167 -2.21 2.41 -15.74
C LEU A 167 -3.05 1.20 -16.19
N TRP A 168 -3.77 0.58 -15.27
CA TRP A 168 -4.65 -0.55 -15.63
C TRP A 168 -5.77 -0.12 -16.58
N ARG A 169 -6.42 1.00 -16.30
CA ARG A 169 -7.53 1.51 -17.11
C ARG A 169 -7.10 1.88 -18.53
N GLU A 170 -5.98 2.58 -18.67
CA GLU A 170 -5.45 3.00 -19.97
C GLU A 170 -5.05 1.81 -20.85
N GLN A 171 -4.49 0.75 -20.26
CA GLN A 171 -3.98 -0.40 -21.03
C GLN A 171 -5.03 -1.51 -21.24
N THR A 172 -6.01 -1.65 -20.34
CA THR A 172 -6.92 -2.81 -20.34
C THR A 172 -8.41 -2.46 -20.22
N GLY A 173 -8.73 -1.21 -19.86
CA GLY A 173 -10.09 -0.82 -19.49
C GLY A 173 -10.54 -1.30 -18.11
N CYS A 174 -9.73 -2.09 -17.40
CA CYS A 174 -10.02 -2.57 -16.05
C CYS A 174 -9.78 -1.50 -14.97
N ASP A 175 -10.62 -1.52 -13.94
CA ASP A 175 -10.59 -0.56 -12.83
C ASP A 175 -10.64 -1.30 -11.46
N TRP A 176 -10.51 -0.54 -10.36
CA TRP A 176 -10.71 -1.06 -9.00
C TRP A 176 -12.11 -1.62 -8.79
N TYR A 177 -13.11 -1.03 -9.45
CA TYR A 177 -14.51 -1.42 -9.30
C TYR A 177 -15.21 -1.48 -10.65
N SER A 178 -16.22 -2.34 -10.70
CA SER A 178 -17.18 -2.38 -11.80
C SER A 178 -18.03 -1.12 -11.76
N LYS A 179 -18.47 -0.67 -12.93
CA LYS A 179 -19.49 0.37 -13.05
C LYS A 179 -20.92 -0.19 -12.92
N SER A 180 -21.06 -1.50 -12.74
CA SER A 180 -22.35 -2.16 -12.54
C SER A 180 -22.83 -2.00 -11.11
N ASP A 181 -24.11 -1.66 -10.95
CA ASP A 181 -24.75 -1.48 -9.64
C ASP A 181 -24.94 -2.80 -8.87
N ASN A 182 -24.93 -3.94 -9.56
CA ASN A 182 -25.30 -5.23 -8.95
C ASN A 182 -24.14 -5.94 -8.23
N ASN A 183 -22.91 -5.76 -8.70
CA ASN A 183 -21.73 -6.33 -8.06
C ASN A 183 -20.48 -5.55 -8.46
N ILE A 184 -19.98 -4.71 -7.55
CA ILE A 184 -18.82 -3.84 -7.79
C ILE A 184 -17.49 -4.61 -7.97
N TYR A 185 -17.47 -5.93 -7.75
CA TYR A 185 -16.29 -6.79 -7.86
C TYR A 185 -16.25 -7.62 -9.15
N ILE A 186 -17.35 -7.63 -9.92
CA ILE A 186 -17.45 -8.33 -11.20
C ILE A 186 -17.63 -7.32 -12.32
N ASP A 187 -16.71 -7.32 -13.28
CA ASP A 187 -16.79 -6.52 -14.50
C ASP A 187 -16.46 -7.39 -15.72
N LEU A 188 -17.51 -7.86 -16.41
CA LEU A 188 -17.38 -8.73 -17.57
C LEU A 188 -16.63 -8.07 -18.74
N ASN A 189 -16.51 -6.74 -18.75
CA ASN A 189 -15.72 -6.03 -19.76
C ASN A 189 -14.20 -6.08 -19.45
N CYS A 190 -13.83 -6.38 -18.20
CA CYS A 190 -12.44 -6.50 -17.79
C CYS A 190 -11.86 -7.89 -18.16
N LYS A 191 -11.65 -8.11 -19.46
CA LYS A 191 -11.12 -9.37 -19.99
C LYS A 191 -9.73 -9.71 -19.47
N ALA A 192 -8.87 -8.70 -19.27
CA ALA A 192 -7.51 -8.87 -18.75
C ALA A 192 -7.49 -9.55 -17.36
N LEU A 193 -8.56 -9.39 -16.58
CA LEU A 193 -8.72 -10.00 -15.26
C LEU A 193 -9.80 -11.09 -15.23
N SER A 194 -10.15 -11.65 -16.38
CA SER A 194 -11.15 -12.74 -16.48
C SER A 194 -12.53 -12.36 -15.92
N GLY A 195 -12.96 -11.11 -16.12
CA GLY A 195 -14.28 -10.65 -15.71
C GLY A 195 -14.37 -10.13 -14.26
N GLU A 196 -13.25 -10.00 -13.57
CA GLU A 196 -13.18 -9.48 -12.19
C GLU A 196 -12.51 -8.10 -12.14
N THR A 197 -12.72 -7.36 -11.07
CA THR A 197 -12.08 -6.05 -10.88
C THR A 197 -10.71 -6.19 -10.21
N LEU A 198 -9.91 -5.12 -10.23
CA LEU A 198 -8.63 -5.12 -9.50
C LEU A 198 -8.83 -5.34 -7.99
N THR A 199 -9.91 -4.81 -7.40
CA THR A 199 -10.18 -5.02 -5.98
C THR A 199 -10.34 -6.51 -5.66
N ALA A 200 -11.12 -7.22 -6.48
CA ALA A 200 -11.34 -8.67 -6.33
C ALA A 200 -10.05 -9.48 -6.53
N LYS A 201 -9.18 -9.05 -7.45
CA LYS A 201 -7.93 -9.75 -7.76
C LYS A 201 -6.81 -9.48 -6.76
N ILE A 202 -6.68 -8.25 -6.27
CA ILE A 202 -5.49 -7.80 -5.53
C ILE A 202 -5.64 -7.95 -4.02
N PHE A 203 -6.84 -7.72 -3.48
CA PHE A 203 -7.08 -7.85 -2.06
C PHE A 203 -7.59 -9.25 -1.74
N ASN A 204 -7.49 -9.65 -0.46
CA ASN A 204 -8.05 -10.91 0.05
C ASN A 204 -9.12 -10.60 1.09
N PHE A 205 -10.24 -11.34 1.09
CA PHE A 205 -11.36 -11.08 1.97
C PHE A 205 -10.96 -11.27 3.45
N PRO A 206 -11.44 -10.44 4.39
CA PRO A 206 -12.29 -9.25 4.18
C PRO A 206 -11.51 -8.04 3.61
N PHE A 207 -12.18 -7.22 2.77
CA PHE A 207 -11.54 -6.11 2.07
C PHE A 207 -11.89 -4.71 2.63
N ASP A 208 -12.69 -4.62 3.70
CA ASP A 208 -13.35 -3.37 4.11
C ASP A 208 -12.39 -2.19 4.27
N ALA A 209 -11.26 -2.39 4.98
CA ALA A 209 -10.27 -1.33 5.17
C ALA A 209 -9.62 -0.87 3.86
N ALA A 210 -9.33 -1.80 2.93
CA ALA A 210 -8.79 -1.47 1.62
C ALA A 210 -9.83 -0.71 0.76
N ILE A 211 -11.09 -1.12 0.83
CA ILE A 211 -12.20 -0.47 0.14
C ILE A 211 -12.40 0.95 0.65
N ASP A 212 -12.45 1.15 1.96
CA ASP A 212 -12.61 2.46 2.57
C ASP A 212 -11.47 3.39 2.18
N ARG A 213 -10.24 2.86 2.09
CA ARG A 213 -9.10 3.64 1.58
C ARG A 213 -9.26 4.01 0.12
N LEU A 214 -9.66 3.09 -0.75
CA LEU A 214 -9.92 3.38 -2.16
C LEU A 214 -11.01 4.45 -2.32
N LYS A 215 -12.10 4.37 -1.53
CA LYS A 215 -13.16 5.38 -1.48
C LYS A 215 -12.62 6.75 -1.06
N PHE A 216 -11.89 6.78 0.04
CA PHE A 216 -11.25 7.99 0.55
C PHE A 216 -10.33 8.65 -0.49
N CYS A 217 -9.60 7.84 -1.25
CA CYS A 217 -8.70 8.33 -2.30
C CYS A 217 -9.40 8.73 -3.60
N GLY A 218 -10.74 8.59 -3.70
CA GLY A 218 -11.49 8.87 -4.93
C GLY A 218 -11.24 7.87 -6.05
N CYS A 219 -10.83 6.64 -5.72
CA CYS A 219 -10.61 5.53 -6.66
C CYS A 219 -11.91 4.77 -7.01
N VAL A 220 -13.06 5.31 -6.60
CA VAL A 220 -14.39 4.76 -6.93
C VAL A 220 -15.02 5.54 -8.09
N PRO A 221 -15.77 4.87 -8.98
CA PRO A 221 -16.60 5.53 -9.98
C PRO A 221 -17.50 6.60 -9.35
N LYS A 222 -17.55 7.80 -9.94
CA LYS A 222 -18.41 8.92 -9.49
C LYS A 222 -19.90 8.59 -9.46
N GLU A 223 -20.30 7.54 -10.18
CA GLU A 223 -21.70 7.18 -10.42
C GLU A 223 -22.22 6.11 -9.45
N LEU A 224 -21.35 5.42 -8.71
CA LEU A 224 -21.78 4.47 -7.69
C LEU A 224 -22.31 5.23 -6.48
N LYS A 225 -23.63 5.41 -6.43
CA LYS A 225 -24.34 5.72 -5.19
C LYS A 225 -24.58 4.41 -4.46
N PHE A 226 -24.03 4.31 -3.25
CA PHE A 226 -24.32 3.23 -2.31
C PHE A 226 -25.58 3.57 -1.51
#